data_AF-A0A385SU05-F1
#
_entry.id   AF-A0A385SU05-F1
#
_cell.length_a   1.000
_cell.length_b   1.000
_cell.length_c   1.000
_cell.angle_alpha   90.00
_cell.angle_beta   90.00
_cell.angle_gamma   90.00
#
_symmetry.space_group_name_H-M   'P 1'
#
loop_
_entity.id
_entity.type
_entity.pdbx_description
1 polymer ?
#
loop_
_entity_poly.entity_id
_entity_poly.type
_entity_poly.pdbx_seq_one_letter_code
_entity_poly.pdbx_strand_id
1 'polypeptide(L)'
;MFIPTTPSSSRNKVAYNILLVLIVAWMATYPIYQNFYRGEAVEQYQRFLDWKADNSMFYNPWQYRILCYEIVEGTYQVLDHTVFNLIHFREPQLNLPGNTSDKNEVTQKLLQLAQQPEFIKYSIVFIGFRFLQNALIFGLAFIYFSHFVKTRAVVLLSIMFIPIMMGNAVVDSDLSFNTYMDITLYLLTGLVIVKGYSDWWILLITIVGALNRETSMLIPAIYFCSKVDWSAWPNFRKLFFTDLKPLMIAALSMVFFVAIFVAIRAHFGYRPQTDWRVPAGLPMLKMNLFSGVSVKTYMEMYGVFGFLPIWCLFLFKEMNPSLKVFFIVIVPVWFAVHFISVVAYQSRLYLVPTLLIFFPAVLQHIENQIQARQRLA
;
A
#
# COMPACT_ATOMS: atom_id res chain seq x y z
N MET A 1 -28.42 15.56 -30.48
CA MET A 1 -27.47 15.38 -31.59
C MET A 1 -26.09 15.15 -30.97
N PHE A 2 -25.76 13.90 -30.64
CA PHE A 2 -24.47 13.54 -30.05
C PHE A 2 -23.49 13.21 -31.18
N ILE A 3 -22.31 13.82 -31.12
CA ILE A 3 -21.18 13.56 -32.02
C ILE A 3 -20.93 12.04 -32.02
N PRO A 4 -20.82 11.39 -33.18
CA PRO A 4 -20.50 9.97 -33.25
C PRO A 4 -19.20 9.73 -32.50
N THR A 5 -19.23 8.81 -31.53
CA THR A 5 -18.03 8.23 -30.94
C THR A 5 -17.17 7.74 -32.10
N THR A 6 -16.04 8.41 -32.32
CA THR A 6 -15.10 8.05 -33.37
C THR A 6 -14.84 6.56 -33.29
N PRO A 7 -14.92 5.80 -34.40
CA PRO A 7 -14.53 4.41 -34.40
C PRO A 7 -13.09 4.37 -33.89
N SER A 8 -12.86 3.59 -32.82
CA SER A 8 -11.55 3.30 -32.25
C SER A 8 -10.62 3.00 -33.41
N SER A 9 -9.82 4.00 -33.80
CA SER A 9 -8.88 3.82 -34.89
C SER A 9 -7.95 2.72 -34.39
N SER A 10 -7.83 1.66 -35.18
CA SER A 10 -6.89 0.54 -35.02
C SER A 10 -5.43 0.99 -35.11
N ARG A 11 -5.11 2.26 -34.77
CA ARG A 11 -3.77 2.82 -34.68
C ARG A 11 -2.96 1.99 -33.70
N ASN A 12 -2.10 1.17 -34.30
CA ASN A 12 -1.01 0.40 -33.74
C ASN A 12 -1.13 0.10 -32.23
N LYS A 13 -1.83 -0.98 -31.88
CA LYS A 13 -1.98 -1.47 -30.49
C LYS A 13 -0.65 -1.54 -29.76
N VAL A 14 0.45 -1.82 -30.46
CA VAL A 14 1.81 -1.83 -29.91
C VAL A 14 2.21 -0.44 -29.42
N ALA A 15 2.07 0.60 -30.26
CA ALA A 15 2.38 1.98 -29.87
C ALA A 15 1.54 2.44 -28.67
N TYR A 16 0.25 2.08 -28.64
CA TYR A 16 -0.61 2.38 -27.50
C TYR A 16 -0.15 1.68 -26.21
N ASN A 17 0.20 0.40 -26.29
CA ASN A 17 0.70 -0.34 -25.12
C ASN A 17 2.05 0.21 -24.64
N ILE A 18 2.96 0.58 -25.55
CA ILE A 18 4.23 1.24 -25.20
C ILE A 18 3.95 2.55 -24.46
N LEU A 19 3.05 3.39 -24.98
CA LEU A 19 2.67 4.64 -24.33
C LEU A 19 2.13 4.39 -22.92
N LEU A 20 1.27 3.38 -22.74
CA LEU A 20 0.76 3.02 -21.41
C LEU A 20 1.86 2.60 -20.45
N VAL A 21 2.83 1.79 -20.90
CA VAL A 21 3.98 1.39 -20.08
C VAL A 21 4.81 2.60 -19.68
N LEU A 22 5.07 3.52 -20.61
CA LEU A 22 5.80 4.76 -20.32
C LEU A 22 5.07 5.65 -19.31
N ILE A 23 3.74 5.78 -19.43
CA ILE A 23 2.92 6.54 -18.49
C ILE A 23 2.96 5.88 -17.09
N VAL A 24 2.82 4.56 -17.00
CA VAL A 24 2.91 3.84 -15.72
C VAL A 24 4.29 3.99 -15.09
N ALA A 25 5.36 3.89 -15.88
CA ALA A 25 6.72 4.13 -15.41
C ALA A 25 6.89 5.55 -14.88
N TRP A 26 6.41 6.56 -15.60
CA TRP A 26 6.46 7.95 -15.15
C TRP A 26 5.65 8.20 -13.88
N MET A 27 4.45 7.62 -13.78
CA MET A 27 3.66 7.71 -12.55
C MET A 27 4.38 7.05 -11.36
N ALA A 28 5.13 5.97 -11.60
CA ALA A 28 5.79 5.22 -10.54
C ALA A 28 6.97 5.98 -9.90
N THR A 29 7.55 6.96 -10.61
CA THR A 29 8.63 7.80 -10.09
C THR A 29 8.12 8.93 -9.20
N TYR A 30 6.88 9.41 -9.37
CA TYR A 30 6.38 10.58 -8.63
C TYR A 30 6.35 10.39 -7.10
N PRO A 31 5.84 9.29 -6.53
CA PRO A 31 5.91 9.06 -5.08
C PRO A 31 7.35 9.00 -4.56
N ILE A 32 8.26 8.42 -5.34
CA ILE A 32 9.70 8.34 -5.00
C ILE A 32 10.28 9.75 -4.94
N TYR A 33 10.04 10.56 -5.98
CA TYR A 33 10.43 11.96 -6.01
C TYR A 33 9.94 12.71 -4.77
N GLN A 34 8.68 12.52 -4.37
CA GLN A 34 8.12 13.16 -3.18
C GLN A 34 8.85 12.73 -1.88
N ASN A 35 9.18 11.44 -1.72
CA ASN A 35 9.97 10.97 -0.58
C ASN A 35 11.35 11.65 -0.49
N PHE A 36 12.05 11.81 -1.62
CA PHE A 36 13.36 12.46 -1.65
C PHE A 36 13.26 13.99 -1.51
N TYR A 37 12.29 14.61 -2.18
CA TYR A 37 12.04 16.05 -2.13
C TYR A 37 11.75 16.53 -0.71
N ARG A 38 11.03 15.74 0.07
CA ARG A 38 10.73 16.04 1.48
C ARG A 38 11.84 15.61 2.45
N GLY A 39 12.90 14.95 1.97
CA GLY A 39 14.01 14.50 2.83
C GLY A 39 13.78 13.21 3.60
N GLU A 40 12.60 12.61 3.44
CA GLU A 40 12.16 11.48 4.26
C GLU A 40 12.87 10.17 3.88
N ALA A 41 13.28 10.05 2.62
CA ALA A 41 14.03 8.88 2.13
C ALA A 41 15.42 8.75 2.77
N VAL A 42 15.98 9.83 3.33
CA VAL A 42 17.34 9.85 3.89
C VAL A 42 17.46 8.95 5.12
N GLU A 43 16.39 8.80 5.91
CA GLU A 43 16.37 7.93 7.08
C GLU A 43 16.29 6.44 6.73
N GLN A 44 15.86 6.10 5.50
CA GLN A 44 15.68 4.71 5.09
C GLN A 44 16.98 3.90 5.20
N TYR A 45 18.11 4.52 4.85
CA TYR A 45 19.40 3.86 4.91
C TYR A 45 19.81 3.55 6.35
N GLN A 46 19.69 4.52 7.26
CA GLN A 46 20.01 4.30 8.67
C GLN A 46 19.14 3.20 9.27
N ARG A 47 17.82 3.22 9.01
CA ARG A 47 16.89 2.17 9.47
C ARG A 47 17.26 0.79 8.96
N PHE A 48 17.83 0.72 7.76
CA PHE A 48 18.31 -0.52 7.16
C PHE A 48 19.61 -1.01 7.80
N LEU A 49 20.55 -0.12 8.10
CA LEU A 49 21.75 -0.45 8.87
C LEU A 49 21.38 -0.94 10.29
N ASP A 50 20.44 -0.26 10.95
CA ASP A 50 19.96 -0.67 12.27
C ASP A 50 19.30 -2.06 12.22
N TRP A 51 18.62 -2.39 11.11
CA TRP A 51 18.09 -3.73 10.88
C TRP A 51 19.22 -4.75 10.76
N LYS A 52 20.21 -4.52 9.89
CA LYS A 52 21.37 -5.43 9.76
C LYS A 52 22.16 -5.62 11.06
N ALA A 53 22.16 -4.63 11.94
CA ALA A 53 22.87 -4.65 13.22
C ALA A 53 22.04 -5.24 14.39
N ASP A 54 20.91 -5.91 14.12
CA ASP A 54 19.98 -6.43 15.15
C ASP A 54 19.46 -5.35 16.13
N ASN A 55 19.54 -4.08 15.75
CA ASN A 55 19.19 -2.93 16.58
C ASN A 55 17.92 -2.20 16.11
N SER A 56 17.25 -2.71 15.09
CA SER A 56 16.07 -2.04 14.53
C SER A 56 14.87 -2.04 15.46
N MET A 57 14.11 -0.94 15.40
CA MET A 57 12.75 -0.88 15.91
C MET A 57 11.80 -1.85 15.18
N PHE A 58 12.17 -2.39 14.02
CA PHE A 58 11.39 -3.40 13.29
C PHE A 58 11.59 -4.83 13.79
N TYR A 59 12.42 -5.03 14.81
CA TYR A 59 12.35 -6.21 15.67
C TYR A 59 11.26 -6.10 16.73
N ASN A 60 10.53 -4.97 16.75
CA ASN A 60 9.34 -4.85 17.54
C ASN A 60 8.27 -5.81 17.01
N PRO A 61 7.77 -6.73 17.86
CA PRO A 61 6.77 -7.70 17.46
C PRO A 61 5.43 -7.07 17.05
N TRP A 62 5.17 -5.81 17.42
CA TRP A 62 3.98 -5.07 16.99
C TRP A 62 4.19 -4.23 15.73
N GLN A 63 5.42 -4.18 15.21
CA GLN A 63 5.78 -3.48 13.97
C GLN A 63 6.85 -4.25 13.20
N TYR A 64 6.76 -5.59 13.14
CA TYR A 64 7.80 -6.37 12.45
C TYR A 64 7.72 -6.13 10.96
N ARG A 65 8.89 -6.05 10.32
CA ARG A 65 9.04 -5.74 8.89
C ARG A 65 10.23 -6.50 8.35
N ILE A 66 10.04 -7.78 8.05
CA ILE A 66 11.15 -8.66 7.65
C ILE A 66 11.20 -8.78 6.14
N LEU A 67 10.07 -9.13 5.51
CA LEU A 67 10.01 -9.46 4.08
C LEU A 67 10.68 -8.42 3.18
N CYS A 68 10.31 -7.15 3.30
CA CYS A 68 10.85 -6.12 2.41
C CYS A 68 12.34 -5.85 2.66
N TYR A 69 12.82 -5.99 3.90
CA TYR A 69 14.24 -5.80 4.22
C TYR A 69 15.07 -6.94 3.63
N GLU A 70 14.62 -8.18 3.77
CA GLU A 70 15.26 -9.35 3.17
C GLU A 70 15.30 -9.29 1.64
N ILE A 71 14.20 -8.88 1.00
CA ILE A 71 14.17 -8.70 -0.47
C ILE A 71 15.20 -7.66 -0.91
N VAL A 72 15.29 -6.54 -0.18
CA VAL A 72 16.22 -5.46 -0.49
C VAL A 72 17.67 -5.89 -0.27
N GLU A 73 17.98 -6.57 0.84
CA GLU A 73 19.31 -7.10 1.11
C GLU A 73 19.73 -8.14 0.06
N GLY A 74 18.86 -9.10 -0.26
CA GLY A 74 19.13 -10.09 -1.30
C GLY A 74 19.35 -9.44 -2.68
N THR A 75 18.54 -8.44 -3.02
CA THR A 75 18.71 -7.69 -4.29
C THR A 75 20.04 -6.93 -4.31
N TYR A 76 20.40 -6.29 -3.19
CA TYR A 76 21.67 -5.61 -3.03
C TYR A 76 22.84 -6.59 -3.22
N GLN A 77 22.83 -7.73 -2.53
CA GLN A 77 23.90 -8.72 -2.62
C GLN A 77 24.08 -9.23 -4.05
N VAL A 78 22.99 -9.53 -4.76
CA VAL A 78 23.05 -9.95 -6.17
C VAL A 78 23.67 -8.86 -7.04
N LEU A 79 23.23 -7.61 -6.90
CA LEU A 79 23.74 -6.50 -7.70
C LEU A 79 25.20 -6.16 -7.38
N ASP A 80 25.59 -6.25 -6.11
CA ASP A 80 26.96 -6.00 -5.67
C ASP A 80 27.92 -7.03 -6.27
N HIS A 81 27.56 -8.32 -6.22
CA HIS A 81 28.37 -9.40 -6.77
C HIS A 81 28.36 -9.49 -8.29
N THR A 82 27.45 -8.79 -8.98
CA THR A 82 27.31 -8.84 -10.44
C THR A 82 27.53 -7.47 -11.06
N VAL A 83 26.49 -6.63 -11.09
CA VAL A 83 26.48 -5.35 -11.82
C VAL A 83 27.51 -4.37 -11.27
N PHE A 84 27.56 -4.14 -9.96
CA PHE A 84 28.45 -3.13 -9.37
C PHE A 84 29.92 -3.53 -9.47
N ASN A 85 30.21 -4.83 -9.35
CA ASN A 85 31.54 -5.38 -9.62
C ASN A 85 31.95 -5.24 -11.09
N LEU A 86 31.04 -5.53 -12.04
CA LEU A 86 31.32 -5.45 -13.48
C LEU A 86 31.61 -4.02 -13.96
N ILE A 87 30.89 -3.03 -13.45
CA ILE A 87 31.07 -1.63 -13.85
C ILE A 87 32.17 -0.92 -13.06
N HIS A 88 32.88 -1.63 -12.18
CA HIS A 88 33.85 -1.08 -11.23
C HIS A 88 33.32 0.20 -10.60
N PHE A 89 32.15 0.14 -9.95
CA PHE A 89 31.43 1.32 -9.46
C PHE A 89 32.38 2.20 -8.61
N ARG A 90 32.99 3.22 -9.25
CA ARG A 90 34.00 4.07 -8.64
C ARG A 90 33.30 5.06 -7.74
N GLU A 91 33.94 5.36 -6.61
CA GLU A 91 33.50 6.39 -5.69
C GLU A 91 33.17 7.66 -6.48
N PRO A 92 31.92 8.16 -6.42
CA PRO A 92 31.65 9.43 -7.03
C PRO A 92 32.44 10.48 -6.26
N GLN A 93 33.49 11.01 -6.88
CA GLN A 93 34.15 12.24 -6.47
C GLN A 93 33.17 13.40 -6.76
N LEU A 94 32.11 13.47 -5.96
CA LEU A 94 31.24 14.64 -5.95
C LEU A 94 32.06 15.76 -5.31
N ASN A 95 32.68 16.59 -6.15
CA ASN A 95 33.26 17.87 -5.76
C ASN A 95 32.10 18.78 -5.32
N LEU A 96 31.65 18.60 -4.09
CA LEU A 96 30.59 19.42 -3.52
C LEU A 96 31.18 20.80 -3.17
N PRO A 97 30.54 21.90 -3.58
CA PRO A 97 31.03 23.24 -3.26
C PRO A 97 31.08 23.41 -1.74
N GLY A 98 32.24 23.82 -1.22
CA GLY A 98 32.58 23.87 0.20
C GLY A 98 31.79 24.89 1.05
N ASN A 99 30.74 25.50 0.51
CA ASN A 99 29.87 26.39 1.25
C ASN A 99 28.39 26.08 0.93
N THR A 100 27.78 25.20 1.73
CA THR A 100 26.35 24.85 1.66
C THR A 100 25.57 25.47 2.82
N SER A 101 26.04 26.59 3.38
CA SER A 101 25.45 27.29 4.53
C SER A 101 23.97 27.65 4.33
N ASP A 102 23.52 27.80 3.07
CA ASP A 102 22.14 28.14 2.72
C ASP A 102 21.23 26.92 2.44
N LYS A 103 21.74 25.68 2.57
CA LYS A 103 20.96 24.46 2.33
C LYS A 103 20.39 23.90 3.63
N ASN A 104 19.12 23.47 3.58
CA ASN A 104 18.41 22.80 4.69
C ASN A 104 19.19 21.57 5.19
N GLU A 105 19.14 21.28 6.50
CA GLU A 105 19.85 20.21 7.22
C GLU A 105 19.75 18.84 6.51
N VAL A 106 18.56 18.51 6.02
CA VAL A 106 18.29 17.31 5.22
C VAL A 106 19.20 17.20 4.00
N THR A 107 19.40 18.31 3.28
CA THR A 107 20.21 18.32 2.06
C THR A 107 21.68 18.12 2.41
N GLN A 108 22.14 18.70 3.52
CA GLN A 108 23.50 18.49 4.00
C GLN A 108 23.74 17.02 4.39
N LYS A 109 22.80 16.42 5.12
CA LYS A 109 22.86 14.99 5.47
C LYS A 109 22.89 14.08 4.25
N LEU A 110 22.03 14.34 3.25
CA LEU A 110 22.03 13.59 2.01
C LEU A 110 23.36 13.71 1.25
N LEU A 111 23.93 14.92 1.20
CA LEU A 111 25.22 15.16 0.56
C LEU A 111 26.38 14.45 1.28
N GLN A 112 26.38 14.42 2.60
CA GLN A 112 27.35 13.65 3.39
C GLN A 112 27.21 12.14 3.15
N LEU A 113 25.98 11.61 3.16
CA LEU A 113 25.73 10.20 2.88
C LEU A 113 26.08 9.82 1.44
N ALA A 114 25.87 10.72 0.47
CA ALA A 114 26.23 10.51 -0.92
C ALA A 114 27.76 10.40 -1.15
N GLN A 115 28.59 10.76 -0.16
CA GLN A 115 30.03 10.49 -0.22
C GLN A 115 30.36 9.02 0.11
N GLN A 116 29.43 8.28 0.72
CA GLN A 116 29.60 6.86 1.04
C GLN A 116 29.14 6.02 -0.16
N PRO A 117 30.02 5.21 -0.79
CA PRO A 117 29.65 4.38 -1.95
C PRO A 117 28.53 3.40 -1.64
N GLU A 118 28.54 2.81 -0.44
CA GLU A 118 27.51 1.89 0.04
C GLU A 118 26.11 2.53 0.07
N PHE A 119 26.01 3.76 0.56
CA PHE A 119 24.74 4.50 0.57
C PHE A 119 24.17 4.65 -0.84
N ILE A 120 25.01 4.93 -1.83
CA ILE A 120 24.57 5.12 -3.22
C ILE A 120 24.08 3.81 -3.81
N LYS A 121 24.83 2.72 -3.63
CA LYS A 121 24.43 1.38 -4.07
C LYS A 121 23.08 0.99 -3.46
N TYR A 122 22.92 1.13 -2.15
CA TYR A 122 21.63 0.87 -1.48
C TYR A 122 20.52 1.82 -1.97
N SER A 123 20.82 3.09 -2.22
CA SER A 123 19.84 4.04 -2.77
C SER A 123 19.32 3.61 -4.14
N ILE A 124 20.18 3.08 -5.02
CA ILE A 124 19.78 2.50 -6.31
C ILE A 124 18.81 1.34 -6.08
N VAL A 125 19.14 0.43 -5.16
CA VAL A 125 18.27 -0.73 -4.82
C VAL A 125 16.94 -0.26 -4.26
N PHE A 126 16.95 0.67 -3.31
CA PHE A 126 15.76 1.23 -2.69
C PHE A 126 14.84 1.90 -3.71
N ILE A 127 15.39 2.73 -4.60
CA ILE A 127 14.64 3.40 -5.66
C ILE A 127 14.06 2.37 -6.63
N GLY A 128 14.87 1.40 -7.07
CA GLY A 128 14.44 0.33 -7.98
C GLY A 128 13.31 -0.51 -7.38
N PHE A 129 13.46 -0.93 -6.13
CA PHE A 129 12.43 -1.71 -5.43
C PHE A 129 11.14 -0.90 -5.27
N ARG A 130 11.24 0.37 -4.86
CA ARG A 130 10.07 1.26 -4.74
C ARG A 130 9.36 1.48 -6.07
N PHE A 131 10.12 1.64 -7.15
CA PHE A 131 9.59 1.80 -8.50
C PHE A 131 8.79 0.56 -8.92
N LEU A 132 9.35 -0.64 -8.71
CA LEU A 132 8.67 -1.90 -9.00
C LEU A 132 7.40 -2.07 -8.16
N GLN A 133 7.44 -1.73 -6.87
CA GLN A 133 6.24 -1.74 -6.02
C GLN A 133 5.16 -0.80 -6.55
N ASN A 134 5.51 0.43 -6.93
CA ASN A 134 4.54 1.39 -7.46
C ASN A 134 3.93 0.92 -8.78
N ALA A 135 4.78 0.46 -9.71
CA ALA A 135 4.32 -0.09 -10.99
C ALA A 135 3.38 -1.29 -10.79
N LEU A 136 3.71 -2.19 -9.85
CA LEU A 136 2.86 -3.33 -9.50
C LEU A 136 1.52 -2.89 -8.91
N ILE A 137 1.52 -1.94 -7.97
CA ILE A 137 0.28 -1.38 -7.41
C ILE A 137 -0.61 -0.80 -8.51
N PHE A 138 -0.05 -0.03 -9.46
CA PHE A 138 -0.83 0.56 -10.54
C PHE A 138 -1.37 -0.50 -11.51
N GLY A 139 -0.57 -1.52 -11.82
CA GLY A 139 -1.01 -2.65 -12.64
C GLY A 139 -2.14 -3.43 -12.00
N LEU A 140 -2.01 -3.76 -10.70
CA LEU A 140 -3.05 -4.46 -9.95
C LEU A 140 -4.32 -3.61 -9.79
N ALA A 141 -4.17 -2.32 -9.48
CA ALA A 141 -5.30 -1.39 -9.38
C ALA A 141 -6.02 -1.26 -10.73
N PHE A 142 -5.29 -1.19 -11.84
CA PHE A 142 -5.89 -1.19 -13.18
C PHE A 142 -6.76 -2.43 -13.43
N ILE A 143 -6.24 -3.62 -13.12
CA ILE A 143 -6.97 -4.89 -13.31
C ILE A 143 -8.19 -4.95 -12.37
N TYR A 144 -8.01 -4.53 -11.12
CA TYR A 144 -9.04 -4.55 -10.09
C TYR A 144 -10.16 -3.55 -10.37
N PHE A 145 -9.84 -2.30 -10.70
CA PHE A 145 -10.82 -1.26 -11.04
C PHE A 145 -11.59 -1.60 -12.32
N SER A 146 -10.94 -2.26 -13.28
CA SER A 146 -11.60 -2.77 -14.50
C SER A 146 -12.65 -3.85 -14.23
N HIS A 147 -12.77 -4.38 -13.01
CA HIS A 147 -13.90 -5.21 -12.63
C HIS A 147 -15.18 -4.38 -12.41
N PHE A 148 -15.05 -3.17 -11.88
CA PHE A 148 -16.18 -2.30 -11.51
C PHE A 148 -16.54 -1.28 -12.60
N VAL A 149 -15.61 -1.00 -13.51
CA VAL A 149 -15.74 0.01 -14.57
C VAL A 149 -15.51 -0.64 -15.93
N LYS A 150 -16.42 -0.41 -16.88
CA LYS A 150 -16.28 -0.96 -18.25
C LYS A 150 -15.41 -0.06 -19.14
N THR A 151 -15.47 1.25 -18.90
CA THR A 151 -14.77 2.23 -19.73
C THR A 151 -13.29 2.30 -19.37
N ARG A 152 -12.41 1.80 -20.26
CA ARG A 152 -10.94 1.84 -20.06
C ARG A 152 -10.40 3.24 -19.79
N ALA A 153 -10.97 4.27 -20.42
CA ALA A 153 -10.55 5.65 -20.20
C ALA A 153 -10.79 6.10 -18.75
N VAL A 154 -11.91 5.70 -18.14
CA VAL A 154 -12.22 6.00 -16.73
C VAL A 154 -11.23 5.28 -15.82
N VAL A 155 -10.90 4.02 -16.10
CA VAL A 155 -9.88 3.27 -15.33
C VAL A 155 -8.50 3.92 -15.47
N LEU A 156 -8.10 4.35 -16.67
CA LEU A 156 -6.82 5.02 -16.90
C LEU A 156 -6.75 6.37 -16.17
N LEU A 157 -7.83 7.16 -16.23
CA LEU A 157 -7.92 8.41 -15.47
C LEU A 157 -7.84 8.14 -13.96
N SER A 158 -8.45 7.06 -13.49
CA SER A 158 -8.45 6.64 -12.09
C SER A 158 -7.05 6.34 -11.57
N ILE A 159 -6.26 5.56 -12.33
CA ILE A 159 -4.91 5.21 -11.91
C ILE A 159 -3.97 6.42 -11.88
N MET A 160 -4.26 7.51 -12.61
CA MET A 160 -3.49 8.75 -12.55
C MET A 160 -3.63 9.50 -11.23
N PHE A 161 -4.71 9.28 -10.47
CA PHE A 161 -4.86 9.86 -9.13
C PHE A 161 -4.02 9.11 -8.08
N ILE A 162 -3.75 7.82 -8.29
CA ILE A 162 -2.99 7.00 -7.33
C ILE A 162 -1.59 7.56 -7.02
N PRO A 163 -0.74 7.93 -8.00
CA PRO A 163 0.56 8.51 -7.68
C PRO A 163 0.44 9.82 -6.90
N ILE A 164 -0.59 10.64 -7.15
CA ILE A 164 -0.83 11.88 -6.39
C ILE A 164 -1.17 11.56 -4.94
N MET A 165 -2.11 10.64 -4.70
CA MET A 165 -2.47 10.18 -3.36
C MET A 165 -1.26 9.60 -2.62
N MET A 166 -0.47 8.76 -3.31
CA MET A 166 0.75 8.18 -2.76
C MET A 166 1.86 9.20 -2.49
N GLY A 167 1.97 10.24 -3.31
CA GLY A 167 2.91 11.35 -3.12
C GLY A 167 2.49 12.29 -1.98
N ASN A 168 1.20 12.44 -1.70
CA ASN A 168 0.74 13.15 -0.50
C ASN A 168 0.93 12.30 0.77
N ALA A 169 0.91 10.97 0.63
CA ALA A 169 1.05 10.04 1.74
C ALA A 169 2.48 9.92 2.32
N VAL A 170 3.47 10.62 1.75
CA VAL A 170 4.89 10.49 2.16
C VAL A 170 5.27 11.29 3.41
N VAL A 171 4.33 12.00 4.03
CA VAL A 171 4.61 12.85 5.19
C VAL A 171 5.10 12.00 6.37
N ASP A 172 6.24 12.39 6.95
CA ASP A 172 6.90 11.67 8.04
C ASP A 172 7.01 10.17 7.71
N SER A 173 7.44 9.89 6.48
CA SER A 173 7.53 8.57 5.90
C SER A 173 8.76 8.44 5.03
N ASP A 174 9.66 7.56 5.45
CA ASP A 174 10.64 6.93 4.58
C ASP A 174 9.97 6.26 3.36
N LEU A 175 10.74 5.44 2.64
CA LEU A 175 10.20 4.71 1.48
C LEU A 175 9.09 3.71 1.86
N SER A 176 8.98 3.34 3.15
CA SER A 176 7.86 2.62 3.75
C SER A 176 7.42 1.39 2.96
N PHE A 177 8.41 0.62 2.47
CA PHE A 177 8.21 -0.53 1.58
C PHE A 177 7.10 -1.48 2.04
N ASN A 178 7.04 -1.74 3.34
CA ASN A 178 6.08 -2.67 3.94
C ASN A 178 4.62 -2.18 3.83
N THR A 179 4.38 -0.86 3.94
CA THR A 179 3.04 -0.28 3.76
C THR A 179 2.57 -0.42 2.31
N TYR A 180 3.47 -0.22 1.35
CA TYR A 180 3.13 -0.38 -0.07
C TYR A 180 3.04 -1.85 -0.49
N MET A 181 3.75 -2.73 0.20
CA MET A 181 3.54 -4.17 0.08
C MET A 181 2.15 -4.58 0.60
N ASP A 182 1.66 -4.02 1.70
CA ASP A 182 0.27 -4.26 2.14
C ASP A 182 -0.73 -3.93 1.03
N ILE A 183 -0.60 -2.77 0.38
CA ILE A 183 -1.47 -2.38 -0.75
C ILE A 183 -1.46 -3.47 -1.83
N THR A 184 -0.28 -3.97 -2.20
CA THR A 184 -0.12 -5.05 -3.17
C THR A 184 -0.88 -6.31 -2.75
N LEU A 185 -0.68 -6.77 -1.51
CA LEU A 185 -1.30 -7.98 -0.96
C LEU A 185 -2.82 -7.85 -0.85
N TYR A 186 -3.31 -6.69 -0.45
CA TYR A 186 -4.75 -6.42 -0.37
C TYR A 186 -5.41 -6.31 -1.75
N LEU A 187 -4.74 -5.71 -2.74
CA LEU A 187 -5.23 -5.70 -4.13
C LEU A 187 -5.25 -7.11 -4.74
N LEU A 188 -4.21 -7.92 -4.48
CA LEU A 188 -4.20 -9.34 -4.87
C LEU A 188 -5.36 -10.11 -4.21
N THR A 189 -5.58 -9.90 -2.92
CA THR A 189 -6.71 -10.49 -2.18
C THR A 189 -8.05 -10.09 -2.81
N GLY A 190 -8.23 -8.79 -3.09
CA GLY A 190 -9.40 -8.26 -3.77
C GLY A 190 -9.60 -8.93 -5.12
N LEU A 191 -8.55 -9.06 -5.94
CA LEU A 191 -8.59 -9.74 -7.23
C LEU A 191 -9.00 -11.21 -7.12
N VAL A 192 -8.45 -11.96 -6.16
CA VAL A 192 -8.85 -13.36 -5.93
C VAL A 192 -10.36 -13.44 -5.66
N ILE A 193 -10.87 -12.56 -4.80
CA ILE A 193 -12.28 -12.53 -4.43
C ILE A 193 -13.17 -12.12 -5.60
N VAL A 194 -12.89 -10.97 -6.26
CA VAL A 194 -13.79 -10.39 -7.27
C VAL A 194 -13.67 -11.06 -8.65
N LYS A 195 -12.51 -11.60 -9.01
CA LYS A 195 -12.32 -12.33 -10.28
C LYS A 195 -12.55 -13.83 -10.13
N GLY A 196 -12.70 -14.33 -8.90
CA GLY A 196 -12.90 -15.76 -8.65
C GLY A 196 -11.67 -16.60 -9.01
N TYR A 197 -10.46 -16.07 -8.80
CA TYR A 197 -9.25 -16.89 -8.92
C TYR A 197 -9.22 -17.97 -7.83
N SER A 198 -8.30 -18.94 -7.97
CA SER A 198 -8.16 -20.04 -7.00
C SER A 198 -8.04 -19.50 -5.57
N ASP A 199 -8.94 -19.98 -4.70
CA ASP A 199 -8.98 -19.58 -3.29
C ASP A 199 -7.66 -19.88 -2.54
N TRP A 200 -6.88 -20.85 -3.00
CA TRP A 200 -5.58 -21.20 -2.43
C TRP A 200 -4.55 -20.06 -2.49
N TRP A 201 -4.73 -19.08 -3.38
CA TRP A 201 -3.90 -17.87 -3.39
C TRP A 201 -4.00 -17.09 -2.07
N ILE A 202 -5.13 -17.17 -1.35
CA ILE A 202 -5.30 -16.49 -0.05
C ILE A 202 -4.33 -17.02 0.99
N LEU A 203 -4.04 -18.33 0.97
CA LEU A 203 -3.05 -18.95 1.85
C LEU A 203 -1.66 -18.36 1.58
N LEU A 204 -1.25 -18.35 0.32
CA LEU A 204 0.06 -17.81 -0.06
C LEU A 204 0.17 -16.31 0.25
N ILE A 205 -0.85 -15.52 -0.09
CA ILE A 205 -0.87 -14.08 0.20
C ILE A 205 -0.80 -13.83 1.71
N THR A 206 -1.47 -14.66 2.52
CA THR A 206 -1.44 -14.53 3.99
C THR A 206 -0.07 -14.89 4.54
N ILE A 207 0.59 -15.93 4.03
CA ILE A 207 1.97 -16.30 4.43
C ILE A 207 2.94 -15.16 4.12
N VAL A 208 2.88 -14.62 2.90
CA VAL A 208 3.72 -13.47 2.51
C VAL A 208 3.39 -12.24 3.36
N GLY A 209 2.11 -11.99 3.61
CA GLY A 209 1.66 -10.89 4.46
C GLY A 209 2.10 -11.02 5.92
N ALA A 210 2.12 -12.23 6.47
CA ALA A 210 2.59 -12.52 7.82
C ALA A 210 4.09 -12.32 7.99
N LEU A 211 4.89 -12.30 6.91
CA LEU A 211 6.30 -11.90 6.95
C LEU A 211 6.48 -10.38 6.75
N ASN A 212 5.44 -9.70 6.25
CA ASN A 212 5.46 -8.28 5.97
C ASN A 212 5.01 -7.46 7.19
N ARG A 213 3.76 -7.63 7.63
CA ARG A 213 3.11 -6.83 8.70
C ARG A 213 1.90 -7.54 9.33
N GLU A 214 1.61 -7.19 10.58
CA GLU A 214 0.50 -7.71 11.39
C GLU A 214 -0.87 -7.41 10.79
N THR A 215 -0.99 -6.29 10.08
CA THR A 215 -2.19 -5.86 9.38
C THR A 215 -2.69 -6.91 8.38
N SER A 216 -1.82 -7.80 7.89
CA SER A 216 -2.18 -8.91 7.00
C SER A 216 -3.11 -9.93 7.64
N MET A 217 -3.32 -9.92 8.95
CA MET A 217 -4.29 -10.79 9.61
C MET A 217 -5.74 -10.58 9.14
N LEU A 218 -6.06 -9.43 8.54
CA LEU A 218 -7.39 -9.17 8.01
C LEU A 218 -7.63 -9.81 6.62
N ILE A 219 -6.58 -10.32 5.96
CA ILE A 219 -6.68 -11.02 4.66
C ILE A 219 -7.53 -12.30 4.75
N PRO A 220 -7.30 -13.24 5.69
CA PRO A 220 -8.19 -14.38 5.86
C PRO A 220 -9.61 -13.95 6.26
N ALA A 221 -9.75 -12.91 7.08
CA ALA A 221 -11.06 -12.41 7.53
C ALA A 221 -11.90 -11.85 6.38
N ILE A 222 -11.33 -10.97 5.55
CA ILE A 222 -12.04 -10.38 4.40
C ILE A 222 -12.42 -11.46 3.37
N TYR A 223 -11.52 -12.42 3.13
CA TYR A 223 -11.81 -13.55 2.25
C TYR A 223 -13.00 -14.36 2.76
N PHE A 224 -12.95 -14.78 4.02
CA PHE A 224 -14.00 -15.59 4.63
C PHE A 224 -15.35 -14.87 4.57
N CYS A 225 -15.40 -13.63 5.07
CA CYS A 225 -16.62 -12.82 5.08
C CYS A 225 -17.19 -12.57 3.67
N SER A 226 -16.36 -12.62 2.63
CA SER A 226 -16.82 -12.44 1.23
C SER A 226 -17.42 -13.71 0.63
N LYS A 227 -17.23 -14.87 1.26
CA LYS A 227 -17.81 -16.15 0.84
C LYS A 227 -19.03 -16.55 1.68
N VAL A 228 -19.28 -15.85 2.78
CA VAL A 228 -20.45 -16.07 3.65
C VAL A 228 -21.74 -15.61 2.97
N ASP A 229 -22.78 -16.44 3.05
CA ASP A 229 -24.13 -16.06 2.60
C ASP A 229 -24.85 -15.23 3.67
N TRP A 230 -24.65 -13.91 3.61
CA TRP A 230 -25.25 -12.95 4.53
C TRP A 230 -26.78 -12.93 4.50
N SER A 231 -27.44 -13.52 3.49
CA SER A 231 -28.91 -13.63 3.46
C SER A 231 -29.46 -14.59 4.52
N ALA A 232 -28.62 -15.52 5.02
CA ALA A 232 -28.99 -16.49 6.04
C ALA A 232 -29.01 -15.91 7.47
N TRP A 233 -28.67 -14.63 7.67
CA TRP A 233 -28.71 -13.98 8.99
C TRP A 233 -30.14 -13.93 9.56
N PRO A 234 -30.38 -14.25 10.85
CA PRO A 234 -29.41 -14.51 11.92
C PRO A 234 -29.06 -15.99 12.16
N ASN A 235 -29.35 -16.89 11.23
CA ASN A 235 -29.04 -18.33 11.40
C ASN A 235 -27.54 -18.60 11.25
N PHE A 236 -26.79 -18.45 12.35
CA PHE A 236 -25.34 -18.61 12.40
C PHE A 236 -24.82 -19.94 11.84
N ARG A 237 -25.54 -21.05 12.05
CA ARG A 237 -25.09 -22.35 11.54
C ARG A 237 -25.11 -22.39 10.01
N LYS A 238 -26.15 -21.84 9.39
CA LYS A 238 -26.23 -21.72 7.92
C LYS A 238 -25.28 -20.65 7.37
N LEU A 239 -25.01 -19.61 8.14
CA LEU A 239 -24.10 -18.52 7.79
C LEU A 239 -22.64 -18.99 7.65
N PHE A 240 -22.15 -19.80 8.60
CA PHE A 240 -20.73 -20.18 8.69
C PHE A 240 -20.40 -21.55 8.08
N PHE A 241 -21.36 -22.46 7.95
CA PHE A 241 -21.13 -23.86 7.56
C PHE A 241 -21.82 -24.27 6.26
N THR A 242 -22.10 -23.31 5.37
CA THR A 242 -22.68 -23.58 4.04
C THR A 242 -21.66 -24.23 3.09
N ASP A 243 -20.41 -23.74 3.12
CA ASP A 243 -19.28 -24.33 2.40
C ASP A 243 -18.07 -24.41 3.34
N LEU A 244 -17.51 -25.62 3.49
CA LEU A 244 -16.36 -25.86 4.36
C LEU A 244 -15.06 -25.34 3.75
N LYS A 245 -14.96 -25.18 2.42
CA LYS A 245 -13.71 -24.81 1.77
C LYS A 245 -13.24 -23.40 2.15
N PRO A 246 -14.07 -22.33 2.08
CA PRO A 246 -13.65 -21.00 2.52
C PRO A 246 -13.26 -20.96 4.00
N LEU A 247 -13.99 -21.68 4.85
CA LEU A 247 -13.69 -21.80 6.28
C LEU A 247 -12.32 -22.45 6.51
N MET A 248 -12.07 -23.57 5.83
CA MET A 248 -10.81 -24.31 5.89
C MET A 248 -9.63 -23.43 5.44
N ILE A 249 -9.75 -22.73 4.32
CA ILE A 249 -8.69 -21.86 3.80
C ILE A 249 -8.44 -20.69 4.76
N ALA A 250 -9.48 -20.03 5.26
CA ALA A 250 -9.34 -18.95 6.22
C ALA A 250 -8.71 -19.43 7.54
N ALA A 251 -9.12 -20.59 8.05
CA ALA A 251 -8.56 -21.20 9.25
C ALA A 251 -7.08 -21.56 9.05
N LEU A 252 -6.75 -22.21 7.93
CA LEU A 252 -5.37 -22.56 7.60
C LEU A 252 -4.49 -21.32 7.46
N SER A 253 -4.96 -20.30 6.73
CA SER A 253 -4.30 -18.99 6.62
C SER A 253 -4.05 -18.37 8.00
N MET A 254 -5.02 -18.43 8.91
CA MET A 254 -4.88 -17.90 10.27
C MET A 254 -3.86 -18.70 11.09
N VAL A 255 -3.85 -20.03 10.98
CA VAL A 255 -2.85 -20.89 11.63
C VAL A 255 -1.45 -20.54 11.15
N PHE A 256 -1.23 -20.43 9.83
CA PHE A 256 0.07 -20.03 9.28
C PHE A 256 0.46 -18.61 9.70
N PHE A 257 -0.48 -17.67 9.67
CA PHE A 257 -0.23 -16.30 10.15
C PHE A 257 0.25 -16.32 11.61
N VAL A 258 -0.47 -16.99 12.50
CA VAL A 258 -0.13 -17.08 13.93
C VAL A 258 1.21 -17.79 14.12
N ALA A 259 1.46 -18.88 13.40
CA ALA A 259 2.72 -19.61 13.47
C ALA A 259 3.91 -18.73 13.08
N ILE A 260 3.82 -18.00 11.96
CA ILE A 260 4.87 -17.07 11.52
C ILE A 260 5.04 -15.92 12.52
N PHE A 261 3.94 -15.32 12.95
CA PHE A 261 3.91 -14.23 13.92
C PHE A 261 4.56 -14.61 15.27
N VAL A 262 4.35 -15.85 15.73
CA VAL A 262 4.97 -16.41 16.94
C VAL A 262 6.43 -16.78 16.69
N ALA A 263 6.77 -17.37 15.55
CA ALA A 263 8.15 -17.74 15.21
C ALA A 263 9.06 -16.51 15.12
N ILE A 264 8.59 -15.43 14.48
CA ILE A 264 9.30 -14.14 14.43
C ILE A 264 9.57 -13.62 15.84
N ARG A 265 8.56 -13.68 16.72
CA ARG A 265 8.69 -13.27 18.14
C ARG A 265 9.68 -14.12 18.92
N ALA A 266 9.65 -15.43 18.70
CA ALA A 266 10.55 -16.35 19.38
C ALA A 266 12.01 -16.13 18.93
N HIS A 267 12.21 -15.76 17.66
CA HIS A 267 13.55 -15.55 17.10
C HIS A 267 14.16 -14.20 17.50
N PHE A 268 13.43 -13.08 17.34
CA PHE A 268 13.96 -11.73 17.59
C PHE A 268 13.69 -11.20 19.01
N GLY A 269 12.88 -11.91 19.80
CA GLY A 269 12.48 -11.49 21.13
C GLY A 269 11.37 -10.45 21.15
N TYR A 270 10.82 -10.19 22.34
CA TYR A 270 9.80 -9.17 22.54
C TYR A 270 10.44 -7.81 22.83
N ARG A 271 10.10 -6.78 22.03
CA ARG A 271 10.41 -5.38 22.33
C ARG A 271 9.10 -4.60 22.53
N PRO A 272 8.95 -3.80 23.60
CA PRO A 272 7.75 -3.01 23.81
C PRO A 272 7.54 -2.01 22.67
N GLN A 273 6.28 -1.68 22.36
CA GLN A 273 5.96 -0.66 21.36
C GLN A 273 6.68 0.66 21.67
N THR A 274 7.29 1.28 20.66
CA THR A 274 7.85 2.63 20.81
C THR A 274 6.72 3.63 20.88
N ASP A 275 6.61 4.33 22.00
CA ASP A 275 5.63 5.39 22.18
C ASP A 275 6.01 6.63 21.36
N TRP A 276 5.06 7.15 20.58
CA TRP A 276 5.22 8.45 19.93
C TRP A 276 4.54 9.52 20.76
N ARG A 277 5.30 10.17 21.64
CA ARG A 277 4.86 11.21 22.61
C ARG A 277 3.82 10.76 23.65
N VAL A 278 2.91 9.86 23.29
CA VAL A 278 1.87 9.26 24.11
C VAL A 278 1.80 7.76 23.81
N PRO A 279 1.39 6.92 24.79
CA PRO A 279 1.23 5.50 24.57
C PRO A 279 0.03 5.18 23.67
N ALA A 280 0.06 4.00 23.04
CA ALA A 280 -1.08 3.44 22.33
C ALA A 280 -2.30 3.31 23.24
N GLY A 281 -3.50 3.30 22.65
CA GLY A 281 -4.78 3.22 23.39
C GLY A 281 -5.57 4.52 23.33
N LEU A 282 -6.33 4.79 24.39
CA LEU A 282 -7.13 6.01 24.54
C LEU A 282 -6.30 7.31 24.46
N PRO A 283 -5.07 7.39 25.00
CA PRO A 283 -4.25 8.60 24.86
C PRO A 283 -3.93 8.94 23.40
N MET A 284 -3.53 7.94 22.60
CA MET A 284 -3.29 8.08 21.16
C MET A 284 -4.57 8.50 20.41
N LEU A 285 -5.70 7.87 20.72
CA LEU A 285 -7.00 8.23 20.14
C LEU A 285 -7.36 9.70 20.43
N LYS A 286 -7.21 10.13 21.70
CA LYS A 286 -7.44 11.51 22.11
C LYS A 286 -6.51 12.48 21.38
N MET A 287 -5.24 12.12 21.22
CA MET A 287 -4.28 12.94 20.50
C MET A 287 -4.67 13.08 19.02
N ASN A 288 -5.05 11.98 18.37
CA ASN A 288 -5.44 11.98 16.96
C ASN A 288 -6.74 12.75 16.68
N LEU A 289 -7.68 12.80 17.64
CA LEU A 289 -8.99 13.42 17.46
C LEU A 289 -9.13 14.83 18.03
N PHE A 290 -8.47 15.14 19.15
CA PHE A 290 -8.81 16.30 19.97
C PHE A 290 -7.60 17.15 20.41
N SER A 291 -6.40 16.91 19.86
CA SER A 291 -5.21 17.73 20.17
C SER A 291 -4.83 18.66 19.01
N GLY A 292 -3.84 19.53 19.21
CA GLY A 292 -3.27 20.32 18.11
C GLY A 292 -2.72 19.45 16.95
N VAL A 293 -2.32 18.21 17.22
CA VAL A 293 -1.89 17.24 16.18
C VAL A 293 -3.07 16.80 15.30
N SER A 294 -4.31 16.83 15.81
CA SER A 294 -5.49 16.42 15.06
C SER A 294 -5.71 17.24 13.78
N VAL A 295 -5.39 18.53 13.80
CA VAL A 295 -5.50 19.41 12.62
C VAL A 295 -4.56 18.92 11.52
N LYS A 296 -3.31 18.59 11.86
CA LYS A 296 -2.36 17.98 10.91
C LYS A 296 -2.90 16.65 10.41
N THR A 297 -3.37 15.77 11.30
CA THR A 297 -3.99 14.49 10.95
C THR A 297 -5.09 14.65 9.90
N TYR A 298 -6.03 15.59 10.10
CA TYR A 298 -7.14 15.80 9.18
C TYR A 298 -6.68 16.28 7.81
N MET A 299 -5.70 17.20 7.75
CA MET A 299 -5.20 17.73 6.49
C MET A 299 -4.39 16.68 5.70
N GLU A 300 -3.57 15.88 6.38
CA GLU A 300 -2.81 14.81 5.73
C GLU A 300 -3.73 13.68 5.23
N MET A 301 -4.77 13.34 6.00
CA MET A 301 -5.79 12.38 5.59
C MET A 301 -6.60 12.90 4.39
N TYR A 302 -6.98 14.18 4.41
CA TYR A 302 -7.65 14.84 3.29
C TYR A 302 -6.77 14.82 2.02
N GLY A 303 -5.46 15.02 2.15
CA GLY A 303 -4.51 14.94 1.04
C GLY A 303 -4.42 13.56 0.37
N VAL A 304 -4.75 12.48 1.11
CA VAL A 304 -4.67 11.10 0.59
C VAL A 304 -5.98 10.61 0.02
N PHE A 305 -7.11 10.79 0.71
CA PHE A 305 -8.39 10.21 0.27
C PHE A 305 -9.53 11.22 0.19
N GLY A 306 -9.26 12.50 0.42
CA GLY A 306 -10.24 13.57 0.33
C GLY A 306 -11.55 13.26 1.08
N PHE A 307 -12.68 13.44 0.40
CA PHE A 307 -14.01 13.10 0.91
C PHE A 307 -14.48 11.68 0.56
N LEU A 308 -13.62 10.83 -0.02
CA LEU A 308 -14.02 9.51 -0.50
C LEU A 308 -14.66 8.62 0.60
N PRO A 309 -14.17 8.57 1.86
CA PRO A 309 -14.79 7.75 2.88
C PRO A 309 -16.23 8.18 3.20
N ILE A 310 -16.46 9.50 3.26
CA ILE A 310 -17.79 10.07 3.53
C ILE A 310 -18.72 9.81 2.35
N TRP A 311 -18.24 10.01 1.12
CA TRP A 311 -19.02 9.71 -0.08
C TRP A 311 -19.41 8.22 -0.12
N CYS A 312 -18.50 7.33 0.23
CA CYS A 312 -18.77 5.90 0.32
C CYS A 312 -19.89 5.55 1.32
N LEU A 313 -20.02 6.27 2.44
CA LEU A 313 -21.16 6.06 3.36
C LEU A 313 -22.51 6.33 2.67
N PHE A 314 -22.60 7.38 1.85
CA PHE A 314 -23.80 7.67 1.06
C PHE A 314 -24.05 6.65 -0.05
N LEU A 315 -22.97 6.16 -0.69
CA LEU A 315 -23.03 5.17 -1.75
C LEU A 315 -23.23 3.73 -1.26
N PHE A 316 -23.19 3.49 0.06
CA PHE A 316 -23.12 2.15 0.63
C PHE A 316 -24.23 1.21 0.15
N LYS A 317 -25.45 1.73 -0.06
CA LYS A 317 -26.58 0.93 -0.56
C LYS A 317 -26.39 0.47 -2.01
N GLU A 318 -25.70 1.26 -2.83
CA GLU A 318 -25.49 1.03 -4.27
C GLU A 318 -24.22 0.22 -4.59
N MET A 319 -23.31 0.09 -3.62
CA MET A 319 -22.06 -0.64 -3.81
C MET A 319 -22.28 -2.10 -4.25
N ASN A 320 -21.32 -2.64 -4.99
CA ASN A 320 -21.22 -4.07 -5.25
C ASN A 320 -21.20 -4.85 -3.91
N PRO A 321 -21.84 -6.03 -3.81
CA PRO A 321 -21.82 -6.84 -2.59
C PRO A 321 -20.41 -7.05 -2.01
N SER A 322 -19.41 -7.31 -2.86
CA SER A 322 -18.02 -7.50 -2.42
C SER A 322 -17.46 -6.25 -1.74
N LEU A 323 -17.70 -5.06 -2.34
CA LEU A 323 -17.25 -3.79 -1.77
C LEU A 323 -17.95 -3.47 -0.45
N LYS A 324 -19.23 -3.85 -0.28
CA LYS A 324 -19.94 -3.70 1.01
C LYS A 324 -19.28 -4.55 2.09
N VAL A 325 -18.98 -5.81 1.79
CA VAL A 325 -18.28 -6.70 2.74
C VAL A 325 -16.92 -6.12 3.09
N PHE A 326 -16.14 -5.70 2.07
CA PHE A 326 -14.83 -5.10 2.30
C PHE A 326 -14.95 -3.85 3.18
N PHE A 327 -15.93 -2.98 2.91
CA PHE A 327 -16.19 -1.78 3.69
C PHE A 327 -16.49 -2.12 5.15
N ILE A 328 -17.42 -3.04 5.42
CA ILE A 328 -17.81 -3.41 6.80
C ILE A 328 -16.64 -4.05 7.56
N VAL A 329 -15.87 -4.93 6.91
CA VAL A 329 -14.82 -5.72 7.58
C VAL A 329 -13.54 -4.93 7.76
N ILE A 330 -13.07 -4.25 6.71
CA ILE A 330 -11.77 -3.57 6.73
C ILE A 330 -11.88 -2.18 7.34
N VAL A 331 -12.79 -1.32 6.87
CA VAL A 331 -12.74 0.11 7.18
C VAL A 331 -12.81 0.39 8.69
N PRO A 332 -13.77 -0.16 9.46
CA PRO A 332 -13.87 0.10 10.90
C PRO A 332 -12.64 -0.39 11.65
N VAL A 333 -12.20 -1.63 11.38
CA VAL A 333 -11.06 -2.24 12.08
C VAL A 333 -9.78 -1.50 11.73
N TRP A 334 -9.57 -1.17 10.46
CA TRP A 334 -8.38 -0.49 9.97
C TRP A 334 -8.26 0.91 10.57
N PHE A 335 -9.34 1.70 10.56
CA PHE A 335 -9.33 3.03 11.17
C PHE A 335 -9.16 2.93 12.69
N ALA A 336 -9.86 2.02 13.37
CA ALA A 336 -9.73 1.85 14.81
C ALA A 336 -8.28 1.53 15.22
N VAL A 337 -7.65 0.53 14.58
CA VAL A 337 -6.26 0.16 14.86
C VAL A 337 -5.33 1.35 14.63
N HIS A 338 -5.46 2.08 13.51
CA HIS A 338 -4.53 3.16 13.19
C HIS A 338 -4.75 4.44 14.00
N PHE A 339 -5.97 4.73 14.46
CA PHE A 339 -6.23 5.86 15.36
C PHE A 339 -5.81 5.58 16.81
N ILE A 340 -5.76 4.32 17.21
CA ILE A 340 -5.48 3.91 18.60
C ILE A 340 -4.01 3.50 18.77
N SER A 341 -3.34 2.98 17.74
CA SER A 341 -1.97 2.45 17.88
C SER A 341 -0.87 3.42 17.45
N VAL A 342 -1.16 4.33 16.52
CA VAL A 342 -0.14 5.19 15.89
C VAL A 342 -0.72 6.57 15.58
N VAL A 343 0.14 7.49 15.13
CA VAL A 343 -0.31 8.82 14.75
C VAL A 343 -1.01 8.77 13.39
N ALA A 344 -2.24 9.25 13.35
CA ALA A 344 -3.09 9.14 12.18
C ALA A 344 -2.69 10.10 11.05
N TYR A 345 -1.84 11.11 11.28
CA TYR A 345 -1.28 11.91 10.18
C TYR A 345 -0.33 11.11 9.27
N GLN A 346 0.09 9.90 9.67
CA GLN A 346 0.82 8.96 8.80
C GLN A 346 -0.13 8.39 7.74
N SER A 347 -0.55 9.26 6.82
CA SER A 347 -1.70 9.06 5.95
C SER A 347 -1.54 7.92 4.94
N ARG A 348 -0.30 7.46 4.68
CA ARG A 348 0.00 6.22 3.94
C ARG A 348 -0.72 4.98 4.47
N LEU A 349 -1.00 4.93 5.76
CA LEU A 349 -1.68 3.81 6.39
C LEU A 349 -3.11 3.65 5.85
N TYR A 350 -3.72 4.71 5.30
CA TYR A 350 -5.07 4.66 4.74
C TYR A 350 -5.10 4.38 3.23
N LEU A 351 -3.96 4.16 2.57
CA LEU A 351 -3.93 3.82 1.15
C LEU A 351 -4.60 2.48 0.85
N VAL A 352 -4.52 1.51 1.77
CA VAL A 352 -5.19 0.20 1.62
C VAL A 352 -6.71 0.35 1.48
N PRO A 353 -7.45 0.91 2.45
CA PRO A 353 -8.90 1.10 2.30
C PRO A 353 -9.24 2.06 1.14
N THR A 354 -8.38 3.04 0.87
CA THR A 354 -8.59 3.97 -0.26
C THR A 354 -8.60 3.24 -1.59
N LEU A 355 -7.56 2.46 -1.90
CA LEU A 355 -7.44 1.78 -3.18
C LEU A 355 -8.29 0.52 -3.28
N LEU A 356 -8.50 -0.20 -2.17
CA LEU A 356 -9.29 -1.43 -2.19
C LEU A 356 -10.80 -1.18 -2.20
N ILE A 357 -11.26 -0.09 -1.58
CA ILE A 357 -12.68 0.12 -1.24
C ILE A 357 -13.18 1.47 -1.72
N PHE A 358 -12.61 2.57 -1.23
CA PHE A 358 -13.21 3.89 -1.43
C PHE A 358 -13.20 4.32 -2.89
N PHE A 359 -12.05 4.17 -3.55
CA PHE A 359 -11.89 4.54 -4.95
C PHE A 359 -12.78 3.66 -5.86
N PRO A 360 -12.72 2.31 -5.78
CA PRO A 360 -13.61 1.44 -6.57
C PRO A 360 -15.10 1.71 -6.38
N ALA A 361 -15.56 2.01 -5.17
CA ALA A 361 -16.97 2.28 -4.89
C ALA A 361 -17.47 3.53 -5.63
N VAL A 362 -16.70 4.62 -5.60
CA VAL A 362 -17.03 5.84 -6.34
C VAL A 362 -16.98 5.59 -7.85
N LEU A 363 -15.98 4.85 -8.32
CA LEU A 363 -15.87 4.49 -9.74
C LEU A 363 -17.07 3.67 -10.23
N GLN A 364 -17.51 2.69 -9.43
CA GLN A 364 -18.70 1.90 -9.74
C GLN A 364 -19.95 2.78 -9.82
N HIS A 365 -20.12 3.72 -8.90
CA HIS A 365 -21.25 4.65 -8.93
C HIS A 365 -21.25 5.52 -10.19
N ILE A 366 -20.10 6.06 -10.59
CA ILE A 366 -19.94 6.83 -11.83
C ILE A 366 -20.33 5.98 -13.05
N GLU A 367 -19.84 4.74 -13.13
CA GLU A 367 -20.17 3.82 -14.22
C GLU A 367 -21.68 3.50 -14.26
N ASN A 368 -22.31 3.28 -13.12
CA ASN A 368 -23.76 3.05 -13.03
C ASN A 368 -24.56 4.26 -13.54
N GLN A 369 -24.14 5.49 -13.21
CA GLN A 369 -24.78 6.70 -13.71
C GLN A 369 -24.63 6.86 -15.23
N ILE A 370 -23.45 6.57 -15.78
CA ILE A 370 -23.20 6.61 -17.23
C ILE A 370 -24.13 5.61 -17.94
N GLN A 371 -24.23 4.38 -17.44
CA GLN A 371 -25.09 3.35 -18.01
C GLN A 371 -26.58 3.71 -17.89
N ALA A 372 -27.01 4.29 -16.77
CA ALA A 372 -28.40 4.72 -16.60
C ALA A 372 -28.79 5.80 -17.61
N ARG A 373 -27.91 6.79 -17.85
CA ARG A 373 -28.14 7.84 -18.87
C ARG A 373 -28.19 7.26 -20.28
N GLN A 374 -27.34 6.29 -20.61
CA GLN A 374 -27.34 5.62 -21.91
C GLN A 374 -28.62 4.79 -22.17
N ARG A 375 -29.32 4.33 -21.13
CA ARG A 375 -30.60 3.62 -21.29
C ARG A 375 -31.79 4.54 -21.51
N LEU A 376 -31.66 5.82 -21.15
CA LEU A 376 -32.71 6.83 -21.28
C LEU A 376 -32.62 7.61 -22.60
N ALA A 377 -31.47 7.56 -23.28
CA ALA A 377 -31.21 8.18 -24.58
C ALA A 377 -31.42 7.14 -25.70
#